data_AF-A0A086ZFX2-F1
#
_entry.id   AF-A0A086ZFX2-F1
#
_cell.length_a   1.000
_cell.length_b   1.000
_cell.length_c   1.000
_cell.angle_alpha   90.00
_cell.angle_beta   90.00
_cell.angle_gamma   90.00
#
_symmetry.space_group_name_H-M   'P 1'
#
loop_
_entity.id
_entity.type
_entity.pdbx_description
1 polymer ?
#
loop_
_entity_poly.entity_id
_entity_poly.type
_entity_poly.pdbx_seq_one_letter_code
_entity_poly.pdbx_strand_id
1 'polypeptide(L)' 'MAKEAEKKDLEEEPKKQTIHRDSKNGQFVSESTARRRPKTTQTEHR' A
#
# COMPACT_ATOMS: atom_id res chain seq x y z
N MET A 1 -19.22 28.64 12.82
CA MET A 1 -19.19 28.66 11.34
C MET A 1 -17.91 27.97 10.90
N ALA A 2 -18.03 26.71 10.46
CA ALA A 2 -16.91 26.00 9.87
C ALA A 2 -16.61 26.60 8.50
N LYS A 3 -15.33 26.91 8.24
CA LYS A 3 -14.79 27.02 6.89
C LYS A 3 -13.48 26.25 6.86
N GLU A 4 -13.68 24.97 6.54
CA GLU A 4 -12.87 24.12 5.68
C GLU A 4 -11.44 24.60 5.43
N ALA A 5 -10.51 23.89 6.04
CA ALA A 5 -9.10 23.92 5.70
C ALA A 5 -8.92 23.49 4.24
N GLU A 6 -8.81 24.47 3.37
CA GLU A 6 -8.36 24.36 2.00
C GLU A 6 -6.89 23.89 2.02
N LYS A 7 -6.69 22.57 2.16
CA LYS A 7 -5.41 21.93 1.87
C LYS A 7 -5.26 21.86 0.36
N LYS A 8 -4.85 22.99 -0.22
CA LYS A 8 -4.32 23.07 -1.57
C LYS A 8 -3.06 22.21 -1.67
N ASP A 9 -3.13 21.26 -2.61
CA ASP A 9 -2.02 20.86 -3.46
C ASP A 9 -0.75 20.42 -2.72
N LEU A 10 -0.82 19.28 -2.03
CA LEU A 10 0.36 18.42 -2.02
C LEU A 10 0.42 17.79 -3.41
N GLU A 11 1.44 18.20 -4.17
CA GLU A 11 1.87 17.53 -5.40
C GLU A 11 1.64 16.02 -5.26
N GLU A 12 0.76 15.46 -6.10
CA GLU A 12 0.68 14.01 -6.22
C GLU A 12 1.97 13.53 -6.90
N GLU A 13 3.05 13.51 -6.11
CA GLU A 13 4.07 12.48 -6.23
C GLU A 13 3.31 11.16 -6.43
N PRO A 14 3.59 10.37 -7.49
CA PRO A 14 2.93 9.09 -7.65
C PRO A 14 3.22 8.27 -6.40
N LYS A 15 2.23 8.15 -5.51
CA LYS A 15 2.37 7.45 -4.24
C LYS A 15 2.71 6.01 -4.58
N LYS A 16 3.98 5.65 -4.43
CA LYS A 16 4.48 4.30 -4.71
C LYS A 16 3.60 3.30 -3.98
N GLN A 17 2.78 2.58 -4.73
CA GLN A 17 1.85 1.63 -4.15
C GLN A 17 2.62 0.37 -3.84
N THR A 18 2.78 0.08 -2.55
CA THR A 18 3.40 -1.18 -2.12
C THR A 18 2.31 -2.23 -2.01
N ILE A 19 2.41 -3.25 -2.85
CA ILE A 19 1.43 -4.34 -2.96
C ILE A 19 2.09 -5.61 -2.46
N HIS A 20 1.39 -6.36 -1.61
CA HIS A 20 1.85 -7.69 -1.18
C HIS A 20 0.94 -8.77 -1.74
N ARG A 21 1.53 -9.78 -2.38
CA ARG A 21 0.80 -10.88 -3.01
C ARG A 21 1.35 -12.22 -2.54
N ASP A 22 0.49 -13.07 -2.01
CA ASP A 22 0.86 -14.43 -1.63
C ASP A 22 0.98 -15.30 -2.89
N SER A 23 2.15 -15.89 -3.10
CA SER A 23 2.46 -16.73 -4.26
C SER A 23 1.74 -18.08 -4.23
N LYS A 24 1.26 -18.53 -3.06
CA LYS A 24 0.59 -19.83 -2.93
C LYS A 24 -0.83 -19.81 -3.44
N ASN A 25 -1.55 -18.72 -3.20
CA ASN A 25 -2.98 -18.59 -3.52
C ASN A 25 -3.30 -17.37 -4.39
N GLY A 26 -2.31 -16.54 -4.69
CA GLY A 26 -2.46 -15.33 -5.52
C GLY A 26 -3.16 -14.16 -4.83
N GLN A 27 -3.48 -14.26 -3.54
CA GLN A 27 -4.25 -13.25 -2.81
C GLN A 27 -3.40 -12.04 -2.45
N PHE A 28 -4.02 -10.86 -2.44
CA PHE A 28 -3.43 -9.66 -1.87
C PHE A 28 -3.55 -9.68 -0.35
N VAL A 29 -2.43 -9.41 0.31
CA VAL A 29 -2.34 -9.47 1.76
C VAL A 29 -1.86 -8.15 2.32
N SER A 30 -2.07 -7.92 3.61
CA SER A 30 -1.52 -6.77 4.31
C SER A 30 -0.01 -6.87 4.48
N GLU A 31 0.64 -5.74 4.72
CA GLU A 31 2.07 -5.69 5.06
C GLU A 31 2.40 -6.54 6.30
N SER A 32 1.53 -6.54 7.31
CA SER A 32 1.71 -7.37 8.51
C SER A 32 1.74 -8.87 8.18
N THR A 33 0.92 -9.30 7.22
CA THR A 33 0.90 -10.68 6.74
C THR A 33 2.15 -11.00 5.93
N ALA A 34 2.57 -10.07 5.06
CA ALA A 34 3.82 -10.19 4.29
C ALA A 34 5.04 -10.35 5.21
N ARG A 35 5.11 -9.55 6.29
CA ARG A 35 6.17 -9.65 7.31
C ARG A 35 6.14 -10.96 8.09
N ARG A 36 4.96 -11.54 8.34
CA ARG A 36 4.82 -12.83 9.03
C ARG A 36 5.15 -14.01 8.13
N ARG A 37 4.94 -13.90 6.81
CA ARG A 37 5.15 -14.97 5.82
C ARG A 37 5.99 -14.52 4.62
N PRO A 38 7.22 -14.01 4.84
CA PRO A 38 8.04 -13.45 3.75
C PRO A 38 8.46 -14.50 2.72
N LYS A 39 8.47 -15.79 3.10
CA LYS A 39 8.83 -16.90 2.21
C LYS A 39 7.80 -17.14 1.10
N THR A 40 6.55 -16.74 1.31
CA THR A 40 5.44 -17.04 0.38
C THR A 40 4.74 -15.77 -0.09
N THR A 41 5.18 -14.60 0.34
CA THR A 41 4.58 -13.31 -0.03
C THR A 41 5.59 -12.48 -0.80
N GLN A 42 5.22 -12.08 -2.01
CA GLN A 42 5.96 -11.15 -2.85
C GLN A 42 5.53 -9.72 -2.54
N THR A 43 6.48 -8.79 -2.57
CA THR A 43 6.24 -7.36 -2.44
C THR A 43 6.60 -6.67 -3.75
N GLU A 44 5.65 -5.93 -4.31
CA GLU A 44 5.79 -5.16 -5.54
C GLU A 44 5.60 -3.68 -5.22
N HIS A 45 6.41 -2.82 -5.83
CA HIS A 45 6.26 -1.36 -5.74
C HIS A 45 5.86 -0.84 -7.12
N ARG A 46 4.67 -0.25 -7.25
CA ARG A 46 4.17 0.40 -8.47
C ARG A 46 4.22 1.91 -8.39
#